data_AF-A0A8T4YH79-F1
#
_entry.id   AF-A0A8T4YH79-F1
#
_cell.length_a   1.000
_cell.length_b   1.000
_cell.length_c   1.000
_cell.angle_alpha   90.00
_cell.angle_beta   90.00
_cell.angle_gamma   90.00
#
_symmetry.space_group_name_H-M   'P 1'
#
loop_
_entity.id
_entity.type
_entity.pdbx_description
1 polymer ?
#
loop_
_entity_poly.entity_id
_entity_poly.type
_entity_poly.pdbx_seq_one_letter_code
_entity_poly.pdbx_strand_id
1 'polypeptide(L)'
;MAIGYCGGSSNPTRKITYVELKHYYIKGVRSGRIRMLNKVEKGFYKACMAFARVKAAIVSPKLTSMLSSIVDKLKPIGLRAFEEGRRRAKELKVLFRRSGVFKWAPRVKDWLKEESYMIYLGFMEMYSPPRFEW
;
A
#
# COMPACT_ATOMS: atom_id res chain seq x y z
N MET A 1 -24.82 -24.11 19.24
CA MET A 1 -23.37 -24.17 19.54
C MET A 1 -22.62 -23.54 18.39
N ALA A 2 -22.09 -22.32 18.58
CA ALA A 2 -21.35 -21.60 17.55
C ALA A 2 -19.88 -22.05 17.57
N ILE A 3 -19.42 -22.62 16.46
CA ILE A 3 -18.02 -23.00 16.25
C ILE A 3 -17.30 -21.74 15.78
N GLY A 4 -16.52 -21.13 16.67
CA GLY A 4 -15.70 -19.96 16.36
C GLY A 4 -14.56 -20.33 15.42
N TYR A 5 -14.59 -19.83 14.18
CA TYR A 5 -13.45 -19.88 13.28
C TYR A 5 -12.42 -18.84 13.71
N CYS A 6 -11.42 -19.25 14.50
CA CYS A 6 -10.18 -18.51 14.67
C CYS A 6 -9.35 -18.62 13.38
N GLY A 7 -9.70 -17.80 12.39
CA GLY A 7 -8.89 -17.58 11.19
C GLY A 7 -7.64 -16.76 11.54
N GLY A 8 -6.64 -17.39 12.15
CA GLY A 8 -5.30 -16.84 12.30
C GLY A 8 -4.68 -16.64 10.92
N SER A 9 -4.87 -15.46 10.33
CA SER A 9 -4.09 -15.03 9.16
C SER A 9 -2.63 -14.91 9.58
N SER A 10 -1.85 -15.97 9.35
CA SER A 10 -0.40 -15.94 9.42
C SER A 10 0.14 -15.04 8.31
N ASN A 11 0.05 -13.72 8.52
CA ASN A 11 0.81 -12.78 7.72
C ASN A 11 2.29 -13.15 7.89
N PRO A 12 3.04 -13.46 6.81
CA PRO A 12 4.49 -13.64 6.93
C PRO A 12 5.04 -12.40 7.63
N THR A 13 5.82 -12.59 8.69
CA THR A 13 6.33 -11.51 9.54
C THR A 13 7.05 -10.49 8.66
N ARG A 14 6.35 -9.40 8.34
CA ARG A 14 6.85 -8.36 7.43
C ARG A 14 8.07 -7.74 8.09
N LYS A 15 9.26 -8.02 7.54
CA LYS A 15 10.51 -7.44 8.02
C LYS A 15 10.71 -6.09 7.35
N ILE A 16 10.83 -5.03 8.15
CA ILE A 16 11.17 -3.70 7.65
C ILE A 16 12.66 -3.46 7.90
N THR A 17 13.42 -3.22 6.85
CA THR A 17 14.88 -3.06 6.92
C THR A 17 15.29 -1.59 7.08
N TYR A 18 16.52 -1.36 7.56
CA TYR A 18 17.10 -0.01 7.58
C TYR A 18 17.13 0.65 6.19
N VAL A 19 17.44 -0.13 5.14
CA VAL A 19 17.53 0.37 3.76
C VAL A 19 16.17 0.86 3.27
N GLU A 20 15.10 0.10 3.54
CA GLU A 20 13.73 0.47 3.20
C GLU A 20 13.30 1.76 3.93
N LEU A 21 13.54 1.86 5.24
CA LEU A 21 13.24 3.06 6.02
C LEU A 21 14.02 4.28 5.50
N LYS A 22 15.32 4.12 5.25
CA LYS A 22 16.16 5.21 4.73
C LYS A 22 15.65 5.69 3.37
N HIS A 23 15.25 4.76 2.49
CA HIS A 23 14.70 5.08 1.17
C HIS A 23 13.46 5.98 1.27
N TYR A 24 12.45 5.55 2.06
CA TYR A 24 11.22 6.33 2.23
C TYR A 24 11.46 7.65 2.95
N TYR A 25 12.39 7.69 3.92
CA TYR A 25 12.77 8.94 4.57
C TYR A 25 13.35 9.95 3.57
N ILE A 26 14.33 9.55 2.75
CA ILE A 26 14.95 10.43 1.75
C ILE A 26 13.91 10.91 0.74
N LYS A 27 13.08 10.00 0.21
CA LYS A 27 12.00 10.35 -0.72
C LYS A 27 11.00 11.31 -0.07
N GLY A 28 10.63 11.08 1.19
CA GLY A 28 9.72 11.92 1.96
C GLY A 28 10.27 13.33 2.23
N VAL A 29 11.57 13.44 2.51
CA VAL A 29 12.25 14.74 2.67
C VAL A 29 12.29 15.49 1.34
N ARG A 30 12.72 14.84 0.26
CA ARG A 30 12.80 15.47 -1.08
C ARG A 30 11.45 15.92 -1.63
N SER A 31 10.39 15.17 -1.36
CA SER A 31 9.03 15.49 -1.79
C SER A 31 8.28 16.43 -0.84
N GLY A 32 8.87 16.80 0.31
CA GLY A 32 8.19 17.60 1.34
C GLY A 32 7.15 16.84 2.16
N ARG A 33 6.85 15.57 1.84
CA ARG A 33 5.88 14.72 2.56
C ARG A 33 6.24 14.49 4.02
N ILE A 34 7.51 14.63 4.39
CA ILE A 34 7.95 14.59 5.79
C ILE A 34 7.22 15.62 6.66
N ARG A 35 6.66 16.70 6.07
CA ARG A 35 5.85 17.70 6.78
C ARG A 35 4.48 17.17 7.22
N MET A 36 3.97 16.12 6.59
CA MET A 36 2.70 15.47 6.97
C MET A 36 2.82 14.66 8.28
N LEU A 37 4.04 14.36 8.72
CA LEU A 37 4.27 13.66 9.97
C LEU A 37 4.29 14.63 11.15
N ASN A 38 3.60 14.27 12.23
CA ASN A 38 3.66 15.01 13.49
C ASN A 38 5.00 14.80 14.21
N LYS A 39 5.25 15.54 15.30
CA LYS A 39 6.53 15.48 16.05
C LYS A 39 6.80 14.08 16.61
N VAL A 40 5.76 13.39 17.11
CA VAL A 40 5.86 12.04 17.68
C VAL A 40 6.19 11.02 16.59
N GLU A 41 5.51 11.06 15.46
CA GLU A 41 5.75 10.19 14.30
C GLU A 41 7.17 10.35 13.76
N LYS A 42 7.66 11.59 13.67
CA LYS A 42 9.06 11.87 13.28
C LYS A 42 10.06 11.27 14.27
N GLY A 43 9.82 11.44 15.57
CA GLY A 43 10.66 10.88 16.63
C GLY A 43 10.68 9.35 16.58
N PHE A 44 9.49 8.74 16.54
CA PHE A 44 9.32 7.29 16.44
C PHE A 44 10.00 6.71 15.20
N TYR A 45 9.83 7.35 14.03
CA TYR A 45 10.46 6.90 12.78
C TYR A 45 11.99 6.96 12.86
N LYS A 46 12.55 8.05 13.40
CA LYS A 46 14.01 8.19 13.60
C LYS A 46 14.54 7.14 14.58
N ALA A 47 13.83 6.87 15.68
CA ALA A 47 14.20 5.84 16.64
C ALA A 47 14.20 4.44 16.00
N CYS A 48 13.16 4.11 15.23
CA CYS A 48 13.09 2.85 14.48
C CYS A 48 14.23 2.72 13.46
N MET A 49 14.56 3.81 12.76
CA MET A 49 15.67 3.82 11.81
C MET A 49 17.03 3.63 12.51
N ALA A 50 17.24 4.25 13.68
CA ALA A 50 18.45 4.04 14.49
C ALA A 50 18.54 2.59 15.00
N PHE A 51 17.43 2.04 15.48
CA PHE A 51 17.34 0.65 15.91
C PHE A 51 17.64 -0.33 14.76
N ALA A 52 17.00 -0.14 13.60
CA ALA A 52 17.18 -0.98 12.42
C ALA A 52 18.61 -0.88 11.87
N ARG A 53 19.32 0.24 12.08
CA ARG A 53 20.74 0.36 11.72
C ARG A 53 21.63 -0.61 12.51
N VAL A 54 21.28 -0.88 13.76
CA VAL A 54 22.04 -1.79 14.65
C VAL A 54 21.56 -3.24 14.50
N LYS A 55 20.25 -3.47 14.44
CA LYS A 55 19.63 -4.81 14.42
C LYS A 55 19.27 -5.31 13.02
N ALA A 56 19.65 -4.59 11.97
CA ALA A 56 19.35 -4.80 10.55
C ALA A 56 17.86 -4.71 10.14
N ALA A 57 16.93 -5.23 10.96
CA ALA A 57 15.51 -5.25 10.64
C ALA A 57 14.60 -5.19 11.88
N ILE A 58 13.39 -4.68 11.67
CA ILE A 58 12.30 -4.70 12.65
C ILE A 58 11.32 -5.79 12.25
N VAL A 59 11.05 -6.71 13.18
CA VAL A 59 10.19 -7.90 12.97
C VAL A 59 8.93 -7.87 13.85
N SER A 60 8.87 -6.98 14.85
CA SER A 60 7.73 -6.87 15.76
C SER A 60 6.46 -6.44 15.00
N PRO A 61 5.38 -7.25 15.00
CA PRO A 61 4.16 -6.96 14.24
C PRO A 61 3.54 -5.60 14.58
N LYS A 62 3.55 -5.24 15.87
CA LYS A 62 3.03 -3.96 16.36
C LYS A 62 3.84 -2.78 15.80
N LEU A 63 5.17 -2.86 15.88
CA LEU A 63 6.04 -1.82 15.33
C LEU A 63 5.92 -1.73 13.81
N THR A 64 5.81 -2.86 13.12
CA THR A 64 5.69 -2.89 11.67
C THR A 64 4.36 -2.28 11.20
N SER A 65 3.27 -2.48 11.94
CA SER A 65 1.97 -1.86 11.65
C SER A 65 2.05 -0.34 11.81
N MET A 66 2.59 0.15 12.92
CA MET A 66 2.78 1.58 13.16
C MET A 66 3.75 2.23 12.16
N LEU A 67 4.82 1.54 11.78
CA LEU A 67 5.74 2.02 10.75
C LEU A 67 5.09 2.05 9.38
N SER A 68 4.25 1.07 9.05
CA SER A 68 3.56 1.02 7.76
C SER A 68 2.68 2.25 7.56
N SER A 69 1.91 2.65 8.57
CA SER A 69 1.07 3.85 8.47
C SER A 69 1.88 5.14 8.27
N ILE A 70 3.06 5.25 8.89
CA ILE A 70 3.98 6.38 8.68
C ILE A 70 4.60 6.33 7.28
N VAL A 71 5.06 5.15 6.84
CA VAL A 71 5.62 4.95 5.49
C VAL A 71 4.60 5.30 4.43
N ASP A 72 3.33 4.92 4.61
CA ASP A 72 2.26 5.23 3.66
C ASP A 72 2.02 6.74 3.51
N LYS A 73 2.23 7.53 4.58
CA LYS A 73 2.21 9.00 4.50
C LYS A 73 3.41 9.54 3.70
N LEU A 74 4.58 8.91 3.82
CA LEU A 74 5.81 9.30 3.13
C LEU A 74 5.88 8.84 1.68
N LYS A 75 5.11 7.82 1.28
CA LYS A 75 5.08 7.32 -0.10
C LYS A 75 4.70 8.43 -1.08
N PRO A 76 5.37 8.49 -2.26
CA PRO A 76 4.93 9.34 -3.36
C PRO A 76 3.47 9.04 -3.74
N ILE A 77 2.73 10.06 -4.18
CA ILE A 77 1.32 9.86 -4.57
C ILE A 77 1.17 8.87 -5.72
N GLY A 78 2.08 8.90 -6.70
CA GLY A 78 2.06 7.96 -7.82
C GLY A 78 2.25 6.51 -7.38
N LEU A 79 3.07 6.25 -6.34
CA LEU A 79 3.24 4.91 -5.80
C LEU A 79 1.97 4.44 -5.06
N ARG A 80 1.32 5.34 -4.31
CA ARG A 80 0.03 5.06 -3.66
C ARG A 80 -1.05 4.76 -4.71
N ALA A 81 -1.14 5.59 -5.75
CA ALA A 81 -2.04 5.37 -6.86
C ALA A 81 -1.75 4.03 -7.55
N PHE A 82 -0.48 3.71 -7.84
CA PHE A 82 -0.14 2.41 -8.42
C PHE A 82 -0.57 1.23 -7.55
N GLU A 83 -0.31 1.25 -6.23
CA GLU A 83 -0.72 0.19 -5.30
C GLU A 83 -2.25 0.03 -5.28
N GLU A 84 -2.97 1.14 -5.21
CA GLU A 84 -4.44 1.17 -5.18
C GLU A 84 -5.04 0.69 -6.51
N GLY A 85 -4.50 1.16 -7.61
CA GLY A 85 -4.92 0.76 -8.95
C GLY A 85 -4.57 -0.68 -9.28
N ARG A 86 -3.46 -1.22 -8.75
CA ARG A 86 -3.14 -2.64 -8.83
C ARG A 86 -4.15 -3.49 -8.05
N ARG A 87 -4.61 -3.03 -6.88
CA ARG A 87 -5.70 -3.67 -6.15
C ARG A 87 -6.97 -3.67 -7.00
N ARG A 88 -7.35 -2.51 -7.53
CA ARG A 88 -8.55 -2.35 -8.36
C ARG A 88 -8.49 -3.18 -9.65
N ALA A 89 -7.35 -3.23 -10.31
CA ALA A 89 -7.14 -4.01 -11.53
C ALA A 89 -7.34 -5.53 -11.28
N LYS A 90 -6.93 -6.04 -10.11
CA LYS A 90 -7.19 -7.44 -9.72
C LYS A 90 -8.69 -7.71 -9.55
N GLU A 91 -9.42 -6.81 -8.92
CA GLU A 91 -10.87 -6.93 -8.76
C GLU A 91 -11.60 -6.91 -10.11
N LEU A 92 -11.27 -5.92 -10.95
CA LEU A 92 -11.83 -5.82 -12.30
C LEU A 92 -11.52 -7.06 -13.13
N LYS A 93 -10.32 -7.64 -13.01
CA LYS A 93 -9.96 -8.87 -13.70
C LYS A 93 -10.88 -10.04 -13.34
N VAL A 94 -11.27 -10.17 -12.07
CA VAL A 94 -12.22 -11.20 -11.61
C VAL A 94 -13.62 -10.88 -12.14
N LEU A 95 -14.07 -9.63 -12.00
CA LEU A 95 -15.39 -9.18 -12.46
C LEU A 95 -15.58 -9.38 -13.97
N PHE A 96 -14.64 -8.87 -14.78
CA PHE A 96 -14.66 -8.96 -16.25
C PHE A 96 -14.60 -10.39 -16.77
N ARG A 97 -13.95 -11.30 -16.03
CA ARG A 97 -13.99 -12.72 -16.36
C ARG A 97 -15.40 -13.29 -16.15
N ARG A 98 -16.05 -12.95 -15.03
CA ARG A 98 -17.40 -13.43 -14.70
C ARG A 98 -18.46 -12.86 -15.64
N SER A 99 -18.36 -11.57 -16.01
CA SER A 99 -19.31 -10.91 -16.91
C SER A 99 -19.02 -11.13 -18.40
N GLY A 100 -18.02 -11.92 -18.75
CA GLY A 100 -17.69 -12.22 -20.15
C GLY A 100 -17.10 -11.05 -20.94
N VAL A 101 -16.67 -9.98 -20.27
CA VAL A 101 -16.10 -8.77 -20.92
C VAL A 101 -14.89 -9.10 -21.79
N PHE A 102 -14.05 -10.04 -21.37
CA PHE A 102 -12.90 -10.44 -22.18
C PHE A 102 -13.24 -11.16 -23.49
N LYS A 103 -14.49 -11.60 -23.68
CA LYS A 103 -14.94 -12.19 -24.96
C LYS A 103 -15.14 -11.11 -26.03
N TRP A 104 -15.78 -10.01 -25.67
CA TRP A 104 -16.09 -8.93 -26.63
C TRP A 104 -15.07 -7.78 -26.61
N ALA A 105 -14.35 -7.60 -25.49
CA ALA A 105 -13.27 -6.61 -25.35
C ALA A 105 -11.98 -7.27 -24.82
N PRO A 106 -11.30 -8.11 -25.62
CA PRO A 106 -10.11 -8.84 -25.18
C PRO A 106 -8.94 -7.91 -24.81
N ARG A 107 -8.80 -6.75 -25.49
CA ARG A 107 -7.74 -5.74 -25.24
C ARG A 107 -7.71 -5.21 -23.81
N VAL A 108 -8.86 -5.18 -23.12
CA VAL A 108 -8.95 -4.71 -21.72
C VAL A 108 -8.09 -5.57 -20.80
N LYS A 109 -7.86 -6.85 -21.15
CA LYS A 109 -6.99 -7.74 -20.39
C LYS A 109 -5.54 -7.25 -20.35
N ASP A 110 -5.09 -6.56 -21.40
CA ASP A 110 -3.73 -6.04 -21.50
C ASP A 110 -3.60 -4.70 -20.78
N TRP A 111 -4.61 -3.83 -20.85
CA TRP A 111 -4.66 -2.60 -20.05
C TRP A 111 -4.55 -2.91 -18.55
N LEU A 112 -5.24 -3.94 -18.06
CA LEU A 112 -5.16 -4.35 -16.64
C LEU A 112 -3.75 -4.84 -16.21
N LYS A 113 -2.81 -5.02 -17.13
CA LYS A 113 -1.40 -5.33 -16.84
C LYS A 113 -0.49 -4.11 -16.97
N GLU A 114 -0.95 -3.06 -17.63
CA GLU A 114 -0.15 -1.87 -17.93
C GLU A 114 -0.02 -0.98 -16.68
N GLU A 115 1.20 -0.54 -16.37
CA GLU A 115 1.48 0.28 -15.19
C GLU A 115 0.80 1.66 -15.26
N SER A 116 0.81 2.29 -16.43
CA SER A 116 0.12 3.57 -16.69
C SER A 116 -1.37 3.48 -16.36
N TYR A 117 -2.02 2.39 -16.77
CA TYR A 117 -3.43 2.13 -16.52
C TYR A 117 -3.70 1.81 -15.05
N MET A 118 -2.81 1.08 -14.37
CA MET A 118 -2.92 0.89 -12.92
C MET A 118 -2.82 2.24 -12.19
N ILE A 119 -1.86 3.10 -12.53
CA ILE A 119 -1.74 4.42 -11.91
C ILE A 119 -3.03 5.24 -12.14
N TYR A 120 -3.57 5.23 -13.35
CA TYR A 120 -4.84 5.88 -13.67
C TYR A 120 -5.99 5.36 -12.79
N LEU A 121 -6.19 4.04 -12.74
CA LEU A 121 -7.21 3.42 -11.88
C LEU A 121 -7.03 3.80 -10.41
N GLY A 122 -5.78 3.88 -9.96
CA GLY A 122 -5.44 4.29 -8.61
C GLY A 122 -5.87 5.70 -8.28
N PHE A 123 -5.59 6.65 -9.17
CA PHE A 123 -6.06 8.02 -9.00
C PHE A 123 -7.60 8.09 -8.99
N MET A 124 -8.26 7.34 -9.88
CA MET A 124 -9.72 7.28 -9.91
C MET A 124 -10.31 6.74 -8.61
N GLU A 125 -9.70 5.73 -7.99
CA GLU A 125 -10.20 5.19 -6.71
C GLU A 125 -9.86 6.12 -5.53
N MET A 126 -8.67 6.73 -5.51
CA MET A 126 -8.26 7.66 -4.44
C MET A 126 -9.11 8.93 -4.39
N TYR A 127 -9.61 9.38 -5.54
CA TYR A 127 -10.45 10.57 -5.67
C TYR A 127 -11.89 10.24 -6.02
N SER A 128 -12.28 8.96 -5.95
CA SER A 128 -13.68 8.57 -6.19
C SER A 128 -14.55 9.24 -5.12
N PRO A 129 -15.62 9.94 -5.50
CA PRO A 129 -16.65 10.29 -4.53
C PRO A 129 -17.20 9.01 -3.89
N PRO A 130 -17.74 9.09 -2.66
CA PRO A 130 -18.40 7.96 -2.02
C PRO A 130 -19.41 7.36 -3.00
N ARG A 131 -19.29 6.06 -3.28
CA ARG A 131 -20.30 5.37 -4.08
C ARG A 131 -21.57 5.34 -3.24
N PHE A 132 -22.58 6.10 -3.66
CA PHE A 132 -23.90 6.04 -3.05
C PHE A 132 -24.48 4.64 -3.32
N GLU A 133 -24.64 3.86 -2.26
CA GLU A 133 -25.39 2.61 -2.28
C GLU A 133 -26.86 3.00 -2.07
N TRP A 134 -27.69 2.79 -3.09
CA TRP A 134 -29.15 2.98 -3.03
C TRP A 134 -29.82 1.71 -2.53
#